data_AF-A0A965VJJ1-F1
#
_entry.id   AF-A0A965VJJ1-F1
#
_cell.length_a   1.000
_cell.length_b   1.000
_cell.length_c   1.000
_cell.angle_alpha   90.00
_cell.angle_beta   90.00
_cell.angle_gamma   90.00
#
_symmetry.space_group_name_H-M   'P 1'
#
loop_
_entity.id
_entity.type
_entity.pdbx_description
1 polymer ?
#
loop_
_entity_poly.entity_id
_entity_poly.type
_entity_poly.pdbx_seq_one_letter_code
_entity_poly.pdbx_strand_id
1 'polypeptide(L)'
;MSRMKFNLVVIFLVFSNWLFSQQPQGTLAQPLWLKSRPNSAFKYVGIGFAEKSKGQSYIMEAKKNALFDLASEIKVDISSNSVLYSVQNNKQYNESFNSLIKLSNSEYLEGYQLIDSYEDQNTYWVYYQLDKDLYAKTKAQKKQRILDQAAQFLNLALQDEKSGQMVSALTKRLQAFSLLVPYLNEELHLNASLSGGVTEPTDITALIQSQFQDLKLTSVQPVFKAAQAQYAPVPITINAPKGKLWTHMPFRVIPESEHVSAESPEIVNNQNQIVLKLTEIGNDVNLSQITLEPDFKTLLKNDSAAQMSMRVLQRLIQIQPLAVEFKVEPMRLFLKTESYNMGKLWSVEELHNILTSKIQGSECTWVNSENEAEIVIQLYSQTQEAAESDWLFDNYSLQLANMILKAKVIRKSDASELLNLQFNDIFGYSNTLERAGMQAYSSFAFKARMAELLFEIKHKIFQY
;
A
#
# COMPACT_ATOMS: atom_id res chain seq x y z
N MET A 1 116.28 24.37 11.32
CA MET A 1 115.25 25.03 12.17
C MET A 1 114.08 24.06 12.30
N SER A 2 114.05 23.17 13.30
CA SER A 2 113.66 23.43 14.71
C SER A 2 112.19 23.88 14.79
N ARG A 3 111.24 23.24 15.45
CA ARG A 3 111.19 22.13 16.45
C ARG A 3 109.69 21.73 16.55
N MET A 4 109.34 20.44 16.53
CA MET A 4 108.95 19.61 17.71
C MET A 4 107.42 19.63 17.94
N LYS A 5 106.68 18.54 17.63
CA LYS A 5 106.38 17.35 18.48
C LYS A 5 105.70 17.79 19.82
N PHE A 6 104.60 17.20 20.31
CA PHE A 6 104.36 15.77 20.52
C PHE A 6 102.98 15.58 21.20
N ASN A 7 102.36 14.40 21.01
CA ASN A 7 101.61 13.62 22.02
C ASN A 7 100.22 14.08 22.53
N LEU A 8 99.27 13.22 22.96
CA LEU A 8 99.11 11.76 23.05
C LEU A 8 97.72 11.50 23.70
N VAL A 9 97.09 10.37 23.32
CA VAL A 9 96.17 9.53 24.12
C VAL A 9 94.70 9.93 24.36
N VAL A 10 93.88 8.93 24.04
CA VAL A 10 92.45 8.66 24.29
C VAL A 10 92.16 8.48 25.79
N ILE A 11 90.99 8.90 26.30
CA ILE A 11 90.21 8.18 27.34
C ILE A 11 88.76 8.73 27.40
N PHE A 12 87.86 7.81 27.70
CA PHE A 12 86.38 7.81 27.64
C PHE A 12 85.74 8.25 28.99
N LEU A 13 84.39 8.44 28.99
CA LEU A 13 83.44 8.58 30.14
C LEU A 13 83.28 10.02 30.71
N VAL A 14 82.13 10.56 31.16
CA VAL A 14 80.74 10.12 31.42
C VAL A 14 79.91 11.35 31.84
N PHE A 15 78.61 11.37 31.51
CA PHE A 15 77.47 12.05 32.16
C PHE A 15 77.45 13.59 32.37
N SER A 16 76.37 14.19 31.84
CA SER A 16 75.31 14.92 32.58
C SER A 16 74.95 16.32 32.04
N ASN A 17 73.64 16.47 31.82
CA ASN A 17 72.83 17.70 31.89
C ASN A 17 73.32 18.95 31.16
N TRP A 18 72.90 19.08 29.90
CA TRP A 18 72.57 20.40 29.35
C TRP A 18 71.07 20.46 29.07
N LEU A 19 70.40 21.29 29.86
CA LEU A 19 69.00 21.65 29.77
C LEU A 19 68.66 22.10 28.35
N PHE A 20 67.89 21.29 27.63
CA PHE A 20 67.10 21.78 26.52
C PHE A 20 65.89 22.50 27.12
N SER A 21 65.88 23.82 27.04
CA SER A 21 64.70 24.62 27.29
C SER A 21 63.60 24.15 26.34
N GLN A 22 62.59 23.45 26.87
CA GLN A 22 61.33 23.31 26.17
C GLN A 22 60.72 24.71 26.06
N GLN A 23 60.80 25.31 24.88
CA GLN A 23 59.83 26.36 24.55
C GLN A 23 58.45 25.72 24.64
N PRO A 24 57.50 26.29 25.39
CA PRO A 24 56.13 25.80 25.37
C PRO A 24 55.64 25.89 23.91
N GLN A 25 55.11 24.78 23.39
CA GLN A 25 54.34 24.79 22.16
C GLN A 25 53.28 25.87 22.33
N GLY A 26 53.43 26.97 21.57
CA GLY A 26 52.44 28.02 21.51
C GLY A 26 51.11 27.38 21.16
N THR A 27 50.15 27.53 22.05
CA THR A 27 48.74 27.32 21.75
C THR A 27 48.45 28.10 20.46
N LEU A 28 48.08 27.40 19.38
CA LEU A 28 47.49 28.04 18.21
C LEU A 28 46.36 28.92 18.74
N ALA A 29 46.52 30.24 18.62
CA ALA A 29 45.59 31.19 19.21
C ALA A 29 44.18 30.85 18.70
N GLN A 30 43.29 30.48 19.63
CA GLN A 30 41.95 30.00 19.29
C GLN A 30 41.25 31.04 18.40
N PRO A 31 40.75 30.64 17.22
CA PRO A 31 40.07 31.56 16.32
C PRO A 31 38.88 32.25 16.98
N LEU A 32 38.68 33.53 16.64
CA LEU A 32 37.61 34.35 17.20
C LEU A 32 36.21 33.78 16.92
N TRP A 33 36.03 33.11 15.77
CA TRP A 33 34.75 32.51 15.37
C TRP A 33 34.30 31.35 16.28
N LEU A 34 35.19 30.78 17.08
CA LEU A 34 34.83 29.80 18.12
C LEU A 34 34.30 30.46 19.40
N LYS A 35 34.66 31.72 19.64
CA LYS A 35 34.20 32.49 20.82
C LYS A 35 32.91 33.23 20.54
N SER A 36 32.74 33.73 19.33
CA SER A 36 31.51 34.38 18.87
C SER A 36 31.21 34.00 17.43
N ARG A 37 29.96 33.58 17.18
CA ARG A 37 29.50 33.26 15.83
C ARG A 37 29.64 34.49 14.93
N PRO A 38 30.34 34.39 13.79
CA PRO A 38 30.43 35.49 12.85
C PRO A 38 29.03 35.90 12.38
N ASN A 39 28.74 37.21 12.40
CA ASN A 39 27.51 37.77 11.87
C ASN A 39 27.84 38.51 10.58
N SER A 40 27.18 38.16 9.48
CA SER A 40 27.35 38.79 8.18
C SER A 40 26.00 39.01 7.51
N ALA A 41 25.77 40.22 7.04
CA ALA A 41 24.58 40.51 6.23
C ALA A 41 24.60 39.78 4.88
N PHE A 42 25.78 39.43 4.37
CA PHE A 42 25.98 38.90 3.01
C PHE A 42 26.36 37.43 2.96
N LYS A 43 26.67 36.80 4.10
CA LYS A 43 27.09 35.39 4.17
C LYS A 43 26.21 34.62 5.16
N TYR A 44 25.79 33.42 4.75
CA TYR A 44 25.35 32.40 5.68
C TYR A 44 26.56 31.76 6.36
N VAL A 45 26.43 31.37 7.62
CA VAL A 45 27.49 30.78 8.43
C VAL A 45 27.10 29.38 8.89
N GLY A 46 28.04 28.44 8.80
CA GLY A 46 27.86 27.09 9.34
C GLY A 46 29.06 26.70 10.18
N ILE A 47 28.86 26.45 11.47
CA ILE A 47 29.92 25.98 12.36
C ILE A 47 29.52 24.64 12.95
N GLY A 48 30.40 23.65 12.85
CA GLY A 48 30.16 22.33 13.40
C GLY A 48 31.42 21.73 13.99
N PHE A 49 31.25 20.81 14.94
CA PHE A 49 32.36 20.11 15.57
C PHE A 49 32.07 18.63 15.76
N ALA A 50 33.14 17.87 15.96
CA ALA A 50 33.08 16.48 16.39
C ALA A 50 34.21 16.18 17.38
N GLU A 51 33.95 15.24 18.29
CA GLU A 51 34.94 14.73 19.21
C GLU A 51 35.85 13.70 18.53
N LYS A 52 37.16 13.81 18.75
CA LYS A 52 38.16 12.88 18.23
C LYS A 52 38.08 11.48 18.84
N SER A 53 37.47 11.38 20.03
CA SER A 53 37.19 10.12 20.74
C SER A 53 36.27 9.18 19.95
N LYS A 54 35.51 9.70 18.97
CA LYS A 54 34.52 8.95 18.16
C LYS A 54 35.12 8.22 16.95
N GLY A 55 36.46 8.10 16.88
CA GLY A 55 37.17 7.32 15.85
C GLY A 55 37.59 8.13 14.61
N GLN A 56 38.23 7.48 13.63
CA GLN A 56 38.93 8.14 12.49
C GLN A 56 38.04 9.00 11.56
N SER A 57 36.71 8.96 11.71
CA SER A 57 35.75 9.72 10.88
C SER A 57 35.31 11.07 11.49
N TYR A 58 35.94 11.53 12.58
CA TYR A 58 35.56 12.79 13.26
C TYR A 58 35.58 14.00 12.32
N ILE A 59 36.48 14.05 11.34
CA ILE A 59 36.53 15.14 10.34
C ILE A 59 35.26 15.15 9.50
N MET A 60 34.79 13.99 9.03
CA MET A 60 33.56 13.91 8.23
C MET A 60 32.33 14.28 9.06
N GLU A 61 32.30 13.87 10.33
CA GLU A 61 31.19 14.22 11.23
C GLU A 61 31.17 15.72 11.55
N ALA A 62 32.32 16.36 11.77
CA ALA A 62 32.39 17.81 11.97
C ALA A 62 31.95 18.60 10.72
N LYS A 63 32.37 18.15 9.53
CA LYS A 63 31.93 18.72 8.24
C LYS A 63 30.42 18.58 8.06
N LYS A 64 29.86 17.41 8.37
CA LYS A 64 28.42 17.14 8.33
C LYS A 64 27.67 18.06 9.30
N ASN A 65 28.14 18.19 10.54
CA ASN A 65 27.54 19.08 11.54
C ASN A 65 27.59 20.55 11.11
N ALA A 66 28.67 21.00 10.49
CA ALA A 66 28.80 22.37 9.98
C ALA A 66 27.83 22.65 8.82
N LEU A 67 27.58 21.66 7.96
CA LEU A 67 26.57 21.76 6.89
C LEU A 67 25.14 21.77 7.46
N PHE A 68 24.87 21.03 8.54
CA PHE A 68 23.58 21.09 9.24
C PHE A 68 23.33 22.46 9.88
N ASP A 69 24.34 23.06 10.50
CA ASP A 69 24.25 24.42 11.05
C ASP A 69 23.98 25.45 9.93
N LEU A 70 24.73 25.36 8.83
CA LEU A 70 24.53 26.22 7.65
C LEU A 70 23.11 26.11 7.07
N ALA A 71 22.61 24.88 6.91
CA ALA A 71 21.26 24.62 6.43
C ALA A 71 20.19 25.19 7.37
N SER A 72 20.44 25.14 8.68
CA SER A 72 19.54 25.67 9.70
C SER A 72 19.45 27.19 9.64
N GLU A 73 20.58 27.88 9.42
CA GLU A 73 20.60 29.33 9.22
C GLU A 73 19.81 29.75 7.98
N ILE A 74 20.01 29.06 6.84
CA ILE A 74 19.26 29.31 5.60
C ILE A 74 17.76 29.10 5.83
N LYS A 75 17.38 28.03 6.55
CA LYS A 75 15.97 27.71 6.83
C LYS A 75 15.27 28.80 7.64
N VAL A 76 15.92 29.35 8.67
CA VAL A 76 15.35 30.43 9.49
C VAL A 76 15.02 31.62 8.59
N ASP A 77 15.97 32.05 7.73
CA ASP A 77 15.79 33.16 6.79
C ASP A 77 14.64 32.91 5.77
N ILE A 78 14.44 31.67 5.31
CA ILE A 78 13.32 31.32 4.40
C ILE A 78 11.98 31.26 5.13
N SER A 79 11.94 30.69 6.34
CA SER A 79 10.71 30.55 7.13
C SER A 79 10.09 31.88 7.54
N SER A 80 10.92 32.92 7.71
CA SER A 80 10.47 34.29 7.95
C SER A 80 9.79 34.96 6.74
N ASN A 81 9.96 34.40 5.53
CA ASN A 81 9.48 34.96 4.27
C ASN A 81 8.35 34.15 3.59
N SER A 82 7.91 33.03 4.18
CA SER A 82 6.92 32.12 3.56
C SER A 82 5.51 32.36 4.11
N VAL A 83 4.63 32.95 3.30
CA VAL A 83 3.22 33.30 3.63
C VAL A 83 2.25 32.11 3.55
N LEU A 84 2.65 30.94 3.06
CA LEU A 84 1.73 29.80 2.83
C LEU A 84 1.55 28.90 4.06
N TYR A 85 0.86 29.42 5.07
CA TYR A 85 0.28 28.64 6.18
C TYR A 85 -1.25 28.46 6.03
N SER A 86 -1.87 29.00 4.96
CA SER A 86 -3.32 29.22 4.88
C SER A 86 -4.09 28.33 3.90
N VAL A 87 -3.52 27.22 3.42
CA VAL A 87 -4.29 26.26 2.62
C VAL A 87 -4.27 24.85 3.24
N GLN A 88 -5.40 24.60 3.89
CA GLN A 88 -6.06 23.30 4.12
C GLN A 88 -5.64 22.41 5.30
N ASN A 89 -6.67 22.26 6.12
CA ASN A 89 -6.84 21.52 7.36
C ASN A 89 -6.77 20.00 7.13
N ASN A 90 -5.57 19.46 6.90
CA ASN A 90 -5.33 18.01 7.01
C ASN A 90 -4.00 17.79 7.73
N LYS A 91 -4.05 17.37 9.01
CA LYS A 91 -2.89 17.15 9.88
C LYS A 91 -1.83 16.21 9.26
N GLN A 92 -2.23 15.35 8.33
CA GLN A 92 -1.37 14.38 7.62
C GLN A 92 -0.58 14.98 6.44
N TYR A 93 -0.88 16.21 6.01
CA TYR A 93 -0.10 16.95 5.00
C TYR A 93 1.18 17.56 5.62
N ASN A 94 1.09 17.99 6.87
CA ASN A 94 2.14 18.74 7.57
C ASN A 94 3.43 17.91 7.73
N GLU A 95 3.35 16.62 8.02
CA GLU A 95 4.54 15.77 8.24
C GLU A 95 5.27 15.41 6.94
N SER A 96 4.53 15.12 5.87
CA SER A 96 5.13 14.78 4.56
C SER A 96 5.74 16.02 3.89
N PHE A 97 5.09 17.17 4.00
CA PHE A 97 5.58 18.44 3.47
C PHE A 97 6.81 18.94 4.24
N ASN A 98 6.80 18.88 5.57
CA ASN A 98 7.99 19.19 6.36
C ASN A 98 9.15 18.22 6.10
N SER A 99 8.86 16.96 5.77
CA SER A 99 9.89 15.98 5.37
C SER A 99 10.45 16.25 3.97
N LEU A 100 9.63 16.65 3.01
CA LEU A 100 10.06 17.07 1.67
C LEU A 100 10.87 18.38 1.69
N ILE A 101 10.48 19.34 2.54
CA ILE A 101 11.28 20.56 2.80
C ILE A 101 12.61 20.22 3.47
N LYS A 102 12.63 19.25 4.41
CA LYS A 102 13.87 18.78 5.03
C LYS A 102 14.80 18.12 3.99
N LEU A 103 14.27 17.29 3.09
CA LEU A 103 15.03 16.62 2.04
C LEU A 103 15.58 17.62 1.00
N SER A 104 14.73 18.47 0.43
CA SER A 104 15.15 19.46 -0.60
C SER A 104 16.25 20.42 -0.16
N ASN A 105 16.27 20.83 1.12
CA ASN A 105 17.25 21.80 1.62
C ASN A 105 18.55 21.17 2.15
N SER A 106 18.54 19.91 2.60
CA SER A 106 19.74 19.26 3.15
C SER A 106 20.60 18.58 2.09
N GLU A 107 20.01 18.21 0.95
CA GLU A 107 20.64 17.32 -0.03
C GLU A 107 21.44 18.06 -1.13
N TYR A 108 21.30 19.39 -1.26
CA TYR A 108 21.92 20.16 -2.35
C TYR A 108 22.43 21.57 -1.95
N LEU A 109 23.08 21.70 -0.78
CA LEU A 109 23.86 22.92 -0.51
C LEU A 109 25.12 22.90 -1.37
N GLU A 110 25.16 23.75 -2.39
CA GLU A 110 26.30 23.93 -3.29
C GLU A 110 26.88 25.35 -3.13
N GLY A 111 28.17 25.50 -3.45
CA GLY A 111 28.83 26.81 -3.42
C GLY A 111 29.27 27.30 -2.05
N TYR A 112 29.15 26.47 -1.01
CA TYR A 112 29.72 26.76 0.32
C TYR A 112 31.25 26.63 0.27
N GLN A 113 31.94 27.44 1.07
CA GLN A 113 33.39 27.52 1.11
C GLN A 113 33.89 27.19 2.51
N LEU A 114 34.92 26.34 2.61
CA LEU A 114 35.68 26.14 3.85
C LEU A 114 36.47 27.42 4.13
N ILE A 115 36.09 28.12 5.19
CA ILE A 115 36.77 29.35 5.59
C ILE A 115 37.88 29.03 6.57
N ASP A 116 37.61 28.14 7.53
CA ASP A 116 38.60 27.76 8.52
C ASP A 116 38.28 26.38 9.13
N SER A 117 39.30 25.78 9.73
CA SER A 117 39.16 24.59 10.56
C SER A 117 40.08 24.72 11.76
N TYR A 118 39.59 24.34 12.94
CA TYR A 118 40.38 24.39 14.17
C TYR A 118 40.35 23.04 14.87
N GLU A 119 41.47 22.68 15.47
CA GLU A 119 41.65 21.39 16.10
C GLU A 119 42.36 21.57 17.45
N ASP A 120 41.78 21.03 18.51
CA ASP A 120 42.41 20.92 19.83
C ASP A 120 42.60 19.44 20.22
N GLN A 121 43.01 19.15 21.45
CA GLN A 121 43.28 17.78 21.88
C GLN A 121 42.04 16.86 21.80
N ASN A 122 40.83 17.41 21.88
CA ASN A 122 39.60 16.63 22.05
C ASN A 122 38.61 16.78 20.88
N THR A 123 38.66 17.88 20.14
CA THR A 123 37.64 18.28 19.17
C THR A 123 38.23 18.80 17.86
N TYR A 124 37.47 18.61 16.78
CA TYR A 124 37.74 19.18 15.47
C TYR A 124 36.54 20.01 15.04
N TRP A 125 36.80 21.26 14.66
CA TRP A 125 35.82 22.27 14.31
C TRP A 125 35.98 22.68 12.84
N VAL A 126 34.86 22.92 12.18
CA VAL A 126 34.78 23.32 10.78
C VAL A 126 33.91 24.56 10.66
N TYR A 127 34.38 25.53 9.90
CA TYR A 127 33.66 26.76 9.58
C TYR A 127 33.44 26.90 8.08
N TYR A 128 32.18 26.87 7.67
CA TYR A 128 31.73 27.16 6.31
C TYR A 128 31.06 28.52 6.19
N GLN A 129 31.21 29.14 5.01
CA GLN A 129 30.40 30.27 4.58
C GLN A 129 29.73 29.99 3.24
N LEU A 130 28.58 30.61 3.01
CA LEU A 130 27.91 30.64 1.72
C LEU A 130 27.44 32.07 1.41
N ASP A 131 27.72 32.55 0.20
CA ASP A 131 27.31 33.87 -0.24
C ASP A 131 25.80 33.95 -0.50
N LYS A 132 25.10 34.89 0.15
CA LYS A 132 23.63 34.98 0.07
C LYS A 132 23.15 35.31 -1.34
N ASP A 133 23.81 36.25 -2.03
CA ASP A 133 23.44 36.69 -3.38
C ASP A 133 23.72 35.59 -4.42
N LEU A 134 24.89 34.95 -4.34
CA LEU A 134 25.25 33.83 -5.20
C LEU A 134 24.31 32.64 -4.98
N TYR A 135 23.96 32.35 -3.73
CA TYR A 135 22.99 31.31 -3.39
C TYR A 135 21.61 31.63 -3.99
N ALA A 136 21.10 32.84 -3.78
CA ALA A 136 19.82 33.28 -4.34
C ALA A 136 19.81 33.22 -5.86
N LYS A 137 20.88 33.70 -6.53
CA LYS A 137 21.05 33.64 -7.98
C LYS A 137 21.09 32.20 -8.49
N THR A 138 21.84 31.33 -7.83
CA THR A 138 21.96 29.91 -8.22
C THR A 138 20.63 29.19 -8.03
N LYS A 139 19.93 29.46 -6.92
CA LYS A 139 18.58 28.93 -6.65
C LYS A 139 17.59 29.39 -7.73
N ALA A 140 17.56 30.67 -8.06
CA ALA A 140 16.70 31.23 -9.11
C ALA A 140 17.02 30.64 -10.49
N GLN A 141 18.31 30.47 -10.83
CA GLN A 141 18.71 29.83 -12.09
C GLN A 141 18.30 28.36 -12.16
N LYS A 142 18.48 27.59 -11.07
CA LYS A 142 18.01 26.19 -10.99
C LYS A 142 16.50 26.12 -11.17
N LYS A 143 15.75 26.96 -10.45
CA LYS A 143 14.29 27.07 -10.57
C LYS A 143 13.88 27.40 -12.00
N GLN A 144 14.51 28.39 -12.64
CA GLN A 144 14.18 28.76 -14.01
C GLN A 144 14.41 27.60 -15.00
N ARG A 145 15.52 26.86 -14.86
CA ARG A 145 15.77 25.67 -15.69
C ARG A 145 14.70 24.60 -15.52
N ILE A 146 14.26 24.37 -14.28
CA ILE A 146 13.17 23.43 -13.97
C ILE A 146 11.84 23.89 -14.59
N LEU A 147 11.52 25.19 -14.49
CA LEU A 147 10.33 25.76 -15.14
C LEU A 147 10.38 25.62 -16.66
N ASP A 148 11.53 25.90 -17.28
CA ASP A 148 11.70 25.75 -18.73
C ASP A 148 11.58 24.28 -19.16
N GLN A 149 12.14 23.35 -18.39
CA GLN A 149 12.05 21.91 -18.65
C GLN A 149 10.61 21.40 -18.48
N ALA A 150 9.90 21.83 -17.44
CA ALA A 150 8.48 21.51 -17.26
C ALA A 150 7.64 22.05 -18.43
N ALA A 151 7.89 23.29 -18.86
CA ALA A 151 7.23 23.87 -20.03
C ALA A 151 7.48 23.04 -21.31
N GLN A 152 8.72 22.61 -21.54
CA GLN A 152 9.05 21.74 -22.69
C GLN A 152 8.27 20.42 -22.66
N PHE A 153 8.16 19.76 -21.51
CA PHE A 153 7.34 18.56 -21.37
C PHE A 153 5.86 18.82 -21.69
N LEU A 154 5.30 19.95 -21.26
CA LEU A 154 3.91 20.32 -21.56
C LEU A 154 3.68 20.55 -23.06
N ASN A 155 4.61 21.20 -23.75
CA ASN A 155 4.51 21.37 -25.20
C ASN A 155 4.62 20.04 -25.95
N LEU A 156 5.51 19.14 -25.52
CA LEU A 156 5.58 17.79 -26.06
C LEU A 156 4.28 17.00 -25.79
N ALA A 157 3.69 17.16 -24.61
CA ALA A 157 2.40 16.55 -24.29
C ALA A 157 1.28 17.05 -25.21
N LEU A 158 1.27 18.36 -25.52
CA LEU A 158 0.31 18.95 -26.46
C LEU A 158 0.48 18.39 -27.88
N GLN A 159 1.72 18.16 -28.32
CA GLN A 159 2.00 17.54 -29.62
C GLN A 159 1.49 16.09 -29.66
N ASP A 160 1.75 15.31 -28.61
CA ASP A 160 1.25 13.94 -28.51
C ASP A 160 -0.28 13.90 -28.52
N GLU A 161 -0.93 14.77 -27.77
CA GLU A 161 -2.37 14.88 -27.75
C GLU A 161 -2.94 15.19 -29.14
N LYS A 162 -2.33 16.14 -29.87
CA LYS A 162 -2.71 16.46 -31.25
C LYS A 162 -2.52 15.26 -32.19
N SER A 163 -1.50 14.44 -31.96
CA SER A 163 -1.28 13.19 -32.70
C SER A 163 -2.18 12.03 -32.26
N GLY A 164 -3.00 12.21 -31.23
CA GLY A 164 -3.90 11.19 -30.70
C GLY A 164 -3.27 10.25 -29.66
N GLN A 165 -2.01 10.45 -29.29
CA GLN A 165 -1.26 9.58 -28.35
C GLN A 165 -1.53 10.00 -26.89
N MET A 166 -2.65 9.57 -26.33
CA MET A 166 -3.12 10.07 -25.04
C MET A 166 -2.25 9.63 -23.86
N VAL A 167 -1.80 8.38 -23.81
CA VAL A 167 -0.96 7.89 -22.71
C VAL A 167 0.39 8.61 -22.70
N SER A 168 0.96 8.86 -23.87
CA SER A 168 2.22 9.61 -24.00
C SER A 168 2.05 11.06 -23.52
N ALA A 169 0.96 11.73 -23.91
CA ALA A 169 0.63 13.08 -23.44
C ALA A 169 0.46 13.13 -21.92
N LEU A 170 -0.25 12.15 -21.34
CA LEU A 170 -0.44 12.03 -19.90
C LEU A 170 0.89 11.86 -19.16
N THR A 171 1.74 10.94 -19.62
CA THR A 171 3.06 10.71 -19.01
C THR A 171 3.87 12.00 -18.97
N LYS A 172 3.92 12.75 -20.07
CA LYS A 172 4.66 14.02 -20.12
C LYS A 172 4.08 15.11 -19.21
N ARG A 173 2.75 15.18 -19.06
CA ARG A 173 2.09 16.06 -18.08
C ARG A 173 2.46 15.69 -16.64
N LEU A 174 2.44 14.40 -16.31
CA LEU A 174 2.84 13.90 -15.00
C LEU A 174 4.32 14.20 -14.71
N GLN A 175 5.19 14.04 -15.71
CA GLN A 175 6.61 14.41 -15.61
C GLN A 175 6.78 15.91 -15.37
N ALA A 176 6.12 16.76 -16.16
CA ALA A 176 6.15 18.22 -15.98
C ALA A 176 5.72 18.60 -14.56
N PHE A 177 4.60 18.08 -14.08
CA PHE A 177 4.13 18.36 -12.72
C PHE A 177 5.12 17.88 -11.67
N SER A 178 5.69 16.68 -11.85
CA SER A 178 6.63 16.10 -10.89
C SER A 178 7.90 16.91 -10.66
N LEU A 179 8.37 17.62 -11.70
CA LEU A 179 9.50 18.55 -11.62
C LEU A 179 9.18 19.77 -10.76
N LEU A 180 7.91 20.19 -10.73
CA LEU A 180 7.46 21.37 -9.99
C LEU A 180 7.16 21.07 -8.52
N VAL A 181 6.92 19.81 -8.16
CA VAL A 181 6.58 19.38 -6.79
C VAL A 181 7.52 19.93 -5.71
N PRO A 182 8.86 19.91 -5.88
CA PRO A 182 9.80 20.47 -4.89
C PRO A 182 9.66 21.99 -4.67
N TYR A 183 9.02 22.71 -5.60
CA TYR A 183 8.90 24.17 -5.60
C TYR A 183 7.46 24.67 -5.45
N LEU A 184 6.48 23.80 -5.14
CA LEU A 184 5.06 24.19 -5.03
C LEU A 184 4.77 25.19 -3.89
N ASN A 185 5.72 25.40 -2.98
CA ASN A 185 5.65 26.39 -1.90
C ASN A 185 6.17 27.78 -2.33
N GLU A 186 6.69 27.90 -3.54
CA GLU A 186 7.14 29.15 -4.13
C GLU A 186 6.18 29.59 -5.24
N GLU A 187 6.29 30.85 -5.65
CA GLU A 187 5.58 31.35 -6.83
C GLU A 187 6.16 30.69 -8.10
N LEU A 188 5.30 30.08 -8.92
CA LEU A 188 5.69 29.33 -10.11
C LEU A 188 4.96 29.84 -11.34
N HIS A 189 5.69 30.51 -12.24
CA HIS A 189 5.16 30.98 -13.52
C HIS A 189 5.86 30.26 -14.66
N LEU A 190 5.09 29.48 -15.42
CA LEU A 190 5.58 28.81 -16.63
C LEU A 190 5.51 29.78 -17.82
N ASN A 191 6.52 29.71 -18.70
CA ASN A 191 6.50 30.49 -19.92
C ASN A 191 5.44 29.93 -20.89
N ALA A 192 4.35 30.67 -21.06
CA ALA A 192 3.22 30.30 -21.93
C ALA A 192 3.64 29.93 -23.36
N SER A 193 4.67 30.58 -23.91
CA SER A 193 5.16 30.30 -25.28
C SER A 193 5.87 28.96 -25.37
N LEU A 194 6.52 28.53 -24.29
CA LEU A 194 7.24 27.25 -24.22
C LEU A 194 6.35 26.10 -23.77
N SER A 195 5.29 26.37 -23.01
CA SER A 195 4.40 25.37 -22.42
C SER A 195 3.16 25.06 -23.25
N GLY A 196 2.97 25.75 -24.37
CA GLY A 196 1.76 25.61 -25.18
C GLY A 196 0.53 26.29 -24.56
N GLY A 197 0.74 27.35 -23.77
CA GLY A 197 -0.32 28.18 -23.17
C GLY A 197 -0.57 27.93 -21.69
N VAL A 198 0.15 27.01 -21.04
CA VAL A 198 0.02 26.72 -19.61
C VAL A 198 0.89 27.67 -18.79
N THR A 199 0.29 28.37 -17.81
CA THR A 199 1.01 29.35 -16.99
C THR A 199 1.19 28.87 -15.56
N GLU A 200 0.22 28.15 -15.01
CA GLU A 200 0.20 27.77 -13.60
C GLU A 200 0.28 26.25 -13.40
N PRO A 201 0.86 25.75 -12.30
CA PRO A 201 0.84 24.33 -11.97
C PRO A 201 -0.57 23.73 -11.84
N THR A 202 -1.56 24.53 -11.44
CA THR A 202 -2.98 24.12 -11.35
C THR A 202 -3.60 23.83 -12.72
N ASP A 203 -3.10 24.48 -13.78
CA ASP A 203 -3.56 24.21 -15.13
C ASP A 203 -3.13 22.80 -15.57
N ILE A 204 -1.96 22.34 -15.09
CA ILE A 204 -1.47 20.98 -15.38
C ILE A 204 -2.39 19.94 -14.76
N THR A 205 -2.80 20.13 -13.50
CA THR A 205 -3.73 19.19 -12.85
C THR A 205 -5.09 19.21 -13.53
N ALA A 206 -5.60 20.38 -13.92
CA ALA A 206 -6.83 20.50 -14.69
C ALA A 206 -6.73 19.79 -16.06
N LEU A 207 -5.61 19.93 -16.76
CA LEU A 207 -5.36 19.23 -18.03
C LEU A 207 -5.36 17.71 -17.83
N ILE A 208 -4.67 17.21 -16.81
CA ILE A 208 -4.67 15.77 -16.49
C ILE A 208 -6.09 15.28 -16.21
N GLN A 209 -6.85 15.99 -15.37
CA GLN A 209 -8.22 15.64 -15.02
C GLN A 209 -9.15 15.65 -16.24
N SER A 210 -9.07 16.70 -17.07
CA SER A 210 -9.87 16.82 -18.29
C SER A 210 -9.62 15.69 -19.28
N GLN A 211 -8.40 15.15 -19.32
CA GLN A 211 -8.05 14.04 -20.20
C GLN A 211 -8.87 12.78 -19.88
N PHE A 212 -9.25 12.57 -18.62
CA PHE A 212 -10.05 11.42 -18.20
C PHE A 212 -11.56 11.66 -18.24
N GLN A 213 -12.02 12.90 -18.44
CA GLN A 213 -13.44 13.26 -18.29
C GLN A 213 -14.36 12.50 -19.26
N ASP A 214 -13.90 12.26 -20.48
CA ASP A 214 -14.66 11.53 -21.51
C ASP A 214 -14.29 10.04 -21.59
N LEU A 215 -13.40 9.56 -20.72
CA LEU A 215 -12.96 8.18 -20.75
C LEU A 215 -14.00 7.30 -20.06
N LYS A 216 -14.55 6.34 -20.81
CA LYS A 216 -15.49 5.34 -20.27
C LYS A 216 -14.98 3.95 -20.56
N LEU A 217 -15.16 3.05 -19.60
CA LEU A 217 -14.92 1.64 -19.81
C LEU A 217 -16.25 0.97 -20.14
N THR A 218 -16.24 0.11 -21.14
CA THR A 218 -17.39 -0.73 -21.47
C THR A 218 -16.97 -2.18 -21.55
N SER A 219 -17.81 -3.05 -21.00
CA SER A 219 -17.66 -4.49 -21.02
C SER A 219 -19.00 -5.11 -21.38
N VAL A 220 -18.97 -6.31 -21.96
CA VAL A 220 -20.16 -7.14 -22.09
C VAL A 220 -20.46 -7.70 -20.71
N GLN A 221 -21.31 -7.01 -19.93
CA GLN A 221 -21.62 -7.28 -18.51
C GLN A 221 -21.67 -8.80 -18.21
N PRO A 222 -20.55 -9.40 -17.78
CA PRO A 222 -20.43 -10.84 -17.71
C PRO A 222 -21.17 -11.36 -16.48
N VAL A 223 -21.63 -12.60 -16.55
CA VAL A 223 -22.30 -13.27 -15.43
C VAL A 223 -21.37 -14.32 -14.86
N PHE A 224 -21.09 -14.20 -13.56
CA PHE A 224 -20.23 -15.11 -12.82
C PHE A 224 -21.00 -15.81 -11.72
N LYS A 225 -20.44 -16.92 -11.24
CA LYS A 225 -20.86 -17.57 -9.99
C LYS A 225 -19.71 -17.46 -9.02
N ALA A 226 -20.03 -17.32 -7.74
CA ALA A 226 -19.02 -17.25 -6.70
C ALA A 226 -18.18 -18.54 -6.60
N ALA A 227 -17.00 -18.42 -5.99
CA ALA A 227 -16.11 -19.52 -5.64
C ALA A 227 -15.79 -20.51 -6.79
N GLN A 228 -15.70 -20.03 -8.03
CA GLN A 228 -15.22 -20.82 -9.16
C GLN A 228 -13.70 -21.02 -9.08
N ALA A 229 -13.22 -22.18 -9.54
CA ALA A 229 -11.79 -22.44 -9.63
C ALA A 229 -11.07 -21.54 -10.64
N GLN A 230 -11.78 -21.10 -11.69
CA GLN A 230 -11.29 -20.19 -12.71
C GLN A 230 -12.45 -19.36 -13.27
N TYR A 231 -12.21 -18.07 -13.46
CA TYR A 231 -13.16 -17.15 -14.08
C TYR A 231 -12.80 -16.87 -15.54
N ALA A 232 -13.83 -16.68 -16.38
CA ALA A 232 -13.64 -16.22 -17.74
C ALA A 232 -13.05 -14.79 -17.76
N PRO A 233 -12.06 -14.49 -18.61
CA PRO A 233 -11.52 -13.15 -18.73
C PRO A 233 -12.59 -12.15 -19.23
N VAL A 234 -12.56 -10.93 -18.70
CA VAL A 234 -13.50 -9.86 -19.04
C VAL A 234 -12.86 -8.91 -20.05
N PRO A 235 -13.29 -8.93 -21.33
CA PRO A 235 -12.81 -7.98 -22.32
C PRO A 235 -13.42 -6.61 -22.07
N ILE A 236 -12.57 -5.59 -22.00
CA ILE A 236 -12.95 -4.20 -21.73
C ILE A 236 -12.48 -3.32 -22.89
N THR A 237 -13.39 -2.50 -23.39
CA THR A 237 -13.10 -1.46 -24.38
C THR A 237 -13.02 -0.10 -23.69
N ILE A 238 -11.89 0.59 -23.89
CA ILE A 238 -11.69 1.97 -23.45
C ILE A 238 -12.30 2.89 -24.52
N ASN A 239 -13.48 3.42 -24.23
CA ASN A 239 -14.14 4.40 -25.08
C ASN A 239 -13.52 5.77 -24.83
N ALA A 240 -12.90 6.29 -25.90
CA ALA A 240 -12.31 7.61 -25.94
C ALA A 240 -12.79 8.35 -27.20
N PRO A 241 -12.69 9.69 -27.25
CA PRO A 241 -13.01 10.47 -28.43
C PRO A 241 -12.29 9.94 -29.69
N LYS A 242 -12.94 10.09 -30.85
CA LYS A 242 -12.44 9.55 -32.13
C LYS A 242 -11.00 10.03 -32.41
N GLY A 243 -10.13 9.08 -32.77
CA GLY A 243 -8.71 9.36 -33.06
C GLY A 243 -7.82 9.48 -31.83
N LYS A 244 -8.34 9.24 -30.62
CA LYS A 244 -7.56 9.24 -29.38
C LYS A 244 -7.28 7.80 -28.92
N LEU A 245 -5.99 7.47 -28.86
CA LEU A 245 -5.49 6.16 -28.49
C LEU A 245 -4.98 6.18 -27.04
N TRP A 246 -5.54 5.28 -26.23
CA TRP A 246 -5.18 5.00 -24.83
C TRP A 246 -4.37 3.72 -24.72
N THR A 247 -3.63 3.38 -25.77
CA THR A 247 -2.78 2.20 -25.86
C THR A 247 -1.77 2.16 -24.72
N HIS A 248 -1.63 0.98 -24.10
CA HIS A 248 -0.71 0.74 -22.99
C HIS A 248 -0.97 1.55 -21.72
N MET A 249 -2.21 2.03 -21.51
CA MET A 249 -2.57 2.62 -20.21
C MET A 249 -2.57 1.54 -19.12
N PRO A 250 -1.72 1.64 -18.08
CA PRO A 250 -1.75 0.71 -16.98
C PRO A 250 -2.87 1.09 -16.01
N PHE A 251 -3.62 0.09 -15.57
CA PHE A 251 -4.65 0.23 -14.55
C PHE A 251 -4.31 -0.64 -13.35
N ARG A 252 -4.60 -0.13 -12.16
CA ARG A 252 -4.68 -0.92 -10.94
C ARG A 252 -6.13 -1.26 -10.64
N VAL A 253 -6.32 -2.41 -10.05
CA VAL A 253 -7.62 -2.87 -9.58
C VAL A 253 -7.84 -2.32 -8.17
N ILE A 254 -8.99 -1.68 -7.97
CA ILE A 254 -9.52 -1.34 -6.65
C ILE A 254 -10.77 -2.18 -6.44
N PRO A 255 -10.66 -3.24 -5.61
CA PRO A 255 -11.81 -4.07 -5.31
C PRO A 255 -12.80 -3.29 -4.42
N GLU A 256 -14.10 -3.49 -4.69
CA GLU A 256 -15.18 -2.87 -3.90
C GLU A 256 -15.35 -3.54 -2.53
N SER A 257 -14.99 -4.82 -2.44
CA SER A 257 -15.00 -5.61 -1.21
C SER A 257 -13.80 -6.56 -1.16
N GLU A 258 -13.46 -7.05 0.03
CA GLU A 258 -12.38 -8.05 0.21
C GLU A 258 -12.66 -9.37 -0.53
N HIS A 259 -13.92 -9.62 -0.88
CA HIS A 259 -14.35 -10.83 -1.57
C HIS A 259 -14.30 -10.69 -3.10
N VAL A 260 -13.63 -9.67 -3.64
CA VAL A 260 -13.35 -9.57 -5.06
C VAL A 260 -11.88 -9.29 -5.25
N SER A 261 -11.25 -10.09 -6.10
CA SER A 261 -9.89 -9.80 -6.51
C SER A 261 -9.73 -10.05 -7.99
N ALA A 262 -8.83 -9.28 -8.59
CA ALA A 262 -8.49 -9.39 -9.99
C ALA A 262 -7.03 -8.98 -10.20
N GLU A 263 -6.43 -9.54 -11.24
CA GLU A 263 -5.11 -9.13 -11.70
C GLU A 263 -5.19 -7.76 -12.39
N SER A 264 -4.06 -7.06 -12.46
CA SER A 264 -3.98 -5.83 -13.25
C SER A 264 -4.32 -6.13 -14.72
N PRO A 265 -5.16 -5.31 -15.38
CA PRO A 265 -5.60 -5.62 -16.74
C PRO A 265 -4.44 -5.77 -17.73
N GLU A 266 -4.51 -6.81 -18.56
CA GLU A 266 -3.58 -7.03 -19.65
C GLU A 266 -4.01 -6.29 -20.91
N ILE A 267 -3.05 -5.79 -21.68
CA ILE A 267 -3.31 -5.11 -22.94
C ILE A 267 -3.47 -6.17 -24.04
N VAL A 268 -4.60 -6.16 -24.73
CA VAL A 268 -4.90 -7.16 -25.76
C VAL A 268 -4.32 -6.75 -27.11
N ASN A 269 -4.41 -5.46 -27.45
CA ASN A 269 -3.95 -4.92 -28.72
C ASN A 269 -3.70 -3.40 -28.64
N ASN A 270 -3.26 -2.82 -29.77
CA ASN A 270 -3.04 -1.38 -29.91
C ASN A 270 -4.34 -0.59 -30.21
N GLN A 271 -5.51 -1.12 -29.87
CA GLN A 271 -6.82 -0.55 -30.23
C GLN A 271 -7.72 -0.35 -29.00
N ASN A 272 -7.18 0.21 -27.92
CA ASN A 272 -7.93 0.58 -26.71
C ASN A 272 -8.67 -0.59 -26.03
N GLN A 273 -8.17 -1.82 -26.17
CA GLN A 273 -8.74 -3.00 -25.53
C GLN A 273 -7.81 -3.57 -24.47
N ILE A 274 -8.40 -3.84 -23.31
CA ILE A 274 -7.74 -4.50 -22.18
C ILE A 274 -8.57 -5.71 -21.75
N VAL A 275 -7.95 -6.65 -21.05
CA VAL A 275 -8.63 -7.82 -20.47
C VAL A 275 -8.36 -7.85 -18.98
N LEU A 276 -9.44 -7.92 -18.21
CA LEU A 276 -9.40 -8.11 -16.77
C LEU A 276 -9.56 -9.59 -16.44
N LYS A 277 -8.67 -10.13 -15.60
CA LYS A 277 -8.73 -11.51 -15.12
C LYS A 277 -9.14 -11.49 -13.65
N LEU A 278 -10.35 -11.98 -13.38
CA LEU A 278 -10.85 -12.12 -12.01
C LEU A 278 -10.20 -13.37 -11.37
N THR A 279 -9.77 -13.22 -10.13
CA THR A 279 -9.14 -14.30 -9.34
C THR A 279 -10.07 -14.80 -8.25
N GLU A 280 -10.91 -13.93 -7.71
CA GLU A 280 -11.86 -14.26 -6.66
C GLU A 280 -13.15 -13.46 -6.82
N ILE A 281 -14.28 -14.13 -6.61
CA ILE A 281 -15.60 -13.53 -6.53
C ILE A 281 -16.34 -14.20 -5.37
N GLY A 282 -16.74 -13.38 -4.41
CA GLY A 282 -17.50 -13.76 -3.24
C GLY A 282 -18.96 -14.03 -3.55
N ASN A 283 -19.69 -14.44 -2.52
CA ASN A 283 -21.08 -14.83 -2.62
C ASN A 283 -22.08 -13.65 -2.58
N ASP A 284 -21.59 -12.41 -2.51
CA ASP A 284 -22.46 -11.23 -2.53
C ASP A 284 -23.03 -11.01 -3.94
N VAL A 285 -24.35 -11.16 -4.07
CA VAL A 285 -25.06 -10.97 -5.34
C VAL A 285 -25.27 -9.49 -5.68
N ASN A 286 -25.12 -8.58 -4.71
CA ASN A 286 -25.16 -7.14 -4.95
C ASN A 286 -23.84 -6.61 -5.52
N LEU A 287 -22.77 -7.38 -5.37
CA LEU A 287 -21.50 -7.08 -5.98
C LEU A 287 -21.67 -7.10 -7.50
N SER A 288 -21.47 -5.94 -8.10
CA SER A 288 -21.75 -5.74 -9.51
C SER A 288 -20.68 -4.94 -10.22
N GLN A 289 -19.61 -4.53 -9.54
CA GLN A 289 -18.56 -3.75 -10.16
C GLN A 289 -17.18 -3.97 -9.53
N ILE A 290 -16.17 -3.64 -10.32
CA ILE A 290 -14.79 -3.49 -9.86
C ILE A 290 -14.25 -2.18 -10.41
N THR A 291 -13.54 -1.41 -9.59
CA THR A 291 -13.02 -0.12 -10.01
C THR A 291 -11.63 -0.29 -10.58
N LEU A 292 -11.38 0.31 -11.74
CA LEU A 292 -10.06 0.46 -12.33
C LEU A 292 -9.59 1.89 -12.14
N GLU A 293 -8.37 2.03 -11.63
CA GLU A 293 -7.72 3.33 -11.50
C GLU A 293 -6.45 3.41 -12.34
N PRO A 294 -6.17 4.56 -12.97
CA PRO A 294 -4.88 4.84 -13.59
C PRO A 294 -3.67 4.55 -12.68
N ASP A 295 -2.76 3.68 -13.13
CA ASP A 295 -1.52 3.40 -12.39
C ASP A 295 -0.37 4.33 -12.83
N PHE A 296 -0.38 5.52 -12.25
CA PHE A 296 0.67 6.52 -12.47
C PHE A 296 2.06 6.06 -12.04
N LYS A 297 2.14 5.14 -11.06
CA LYS A 297 3.43 4.63 -10.59
C LYS A 297 4.09 3.80 -11.68
N THR A 298 3.33 2.95 -12.36
CA THR A 298 3.80 2.16 -13.49
C THR A 298 4.15 3.05 -14.69
N LEU A 299 3.34 4.07 -15.01
CA LEU A 299 3.65 5.04 -16.07
C LEU A 299 4.99 5.77 -15.86
N LEU A 300 5.30 6.11 -14.59
CA LEU A 300 6.48 6.89 -14.22
C LEU A 300 7.63 6.02 -13.71
N LYS A 301 7.62 4.69 -13.93
CA LYS A 301 8.56 3.76 -13.30
C LYS A 301 10.03 4.08 -13.58
N ASN A 302 10.33 4.64 -14.75
CA ASN A 302 11.68 4.98 -15.18
C ASN A 302 12.11 6.41 -14.81
N ASP A 303 11.26 7.16 -14.12
CA ASP A 303 11.51 8.56 -13.74
C ASP A 303 11.68 8.67 -12.21
N SER A 304 12.93 8.62 -11.76
CA SER A 304 13.26 8.66 -10.33
C SER A 304 12.75 9.93 -9.65
N ALA A 305 12.76 11.07 -10.34
CA ALA A 305 12.24 12.33 -9.80
C ALA A 305 10.72 12.25 -9.61
N ALA A 306 10.00 11.68 -10.57
CA ALA A 306 8.56 11.51 -10.47
C ALA A 306 8.13 10.50 -9.40
N GLN A 307 8.93 9.45 -9.16
CA GLN A 307 8.67 8.50 -8.07
C GLN A 307 8.70 9.15 -6.68
N MET A 308 9.62 10.09 -6.44
CA MET A 308 9.69 10.83 -5.17
C MET A 308 8.44 11.69 -4.93
N SER A 309 7.84 12.18 -6.02
CA SER A 309 6.66 13.05 -6.02
C SER A 309 5.31 12.29 -6.09
N MET A 310 5.33 10.95 -6.15
CA MET A 310 4.13 10.14 -6.43
C MET A 310 2.99 10.35 -5.44
N ARG A 311 3.31 10.51 -4.14
CA ARG A 311 2.30 10.74 -3.09
C ARG A 311 1.56 12.06 -3.28
N VAL A 312 2.25 13.09 -3.78
CA VAL A 312 1.66 14.41 -4.04
C VAL A 312 0.81 14.34 -5.31
N LEU A 313 1.34 13.72 -6.38
CA LEU A 313 0.62 13.48 -7.64
C LEU A 313 -0.73 12.79 -7.41
N GLN A 314 -0.74 11.65 -6.71
CA GLN A 314 -1.95 10.87 -6.46
C GLN A 314 -3.00 11.60 -5.60
N ARG A 315 -2.59 12.58 -4.78
CA ARG A 315 -3.51 13.35 -3.94
C ARG A 315 -4.14 14.54 -4.67
N LEU A 316 -3.39 15.16 -5.58
CA LEU A 316 -3.84 16.37 -6.30
C LEU A 316 -4.61 16.06 -7.57
N ILE A 317 -4.38 14.89 -8.17
CA ILE A 317 -5.07 14.45 -9.37
C ILE A 317 -6.27 13.59 -8.96
N GLN A 318 -7.47 14.17 -9.07
CA GLN A 318 -8.73 13.48 -8.82
C GLN A 318 -9.35 13.03 -10.14
N ILE A 319 -9.56 11.72 -10.29
CA ILE A 319 -10.11 11.12 -11.51
C ILE A 319 -11.39 10.40 -11.12
N GLN A 320 -12.39 10.42 -11.99
CA GLN A 320 -13.59 9.64 -11.76
C GLN A 320 -13.26 8.14 -11.78
N PRO A 321 -13.79 7.35 -10.83
CA PRO A 321 -13.64 5.91 -10.82
C PRO A 321 -14.10 5.29 -12.14
N LEU A 322 -13.30 4.39 -12.71
CA LEU A 322 -13.67 3.66 -13.92
C LEU A 322 -14.18 2.29 -13.53
N ALA A 323 -15.50 2.16 -13.36
CA ALA A 323 -16.12 0.90 -12.99
C ALA A 323 -16.26 -0.06 -14.17
N VAL A 324 -15.98 -1.34 -13.93
CA VAL A 324 -16.30 -2.45 -14.83
C VAL A 324 -17.39 -3.27 -14.16
N GLU A 325 -18.57 -3.28 -14.78
CA GLU A 325 -19.72 -3.96 -14.22
C GLU A 325 -19.78 -5.45 -14.61
N PHE A 326 -20.25 -6.27 -13.69
CA PHE A 326 -20.57 -7.69 -13.87
C PHE A 326 -21.78 -8.08 -13.01
N LYS A 327 -22.28 -9.30 -13.18
CA LYS A 327 -23.36 -9.87 -12.37
C LYS A 327 -22.86 -11.13 -11.68
N VAL A 328 -23.27 -11.29 -10.43
CA VAL A 328 -23.05 -12.54 -9.69
C VAL A 328 -24.40 -13.26 -9.60
N GLU A 329 -24.45 -14.50 -10.05
CA GLU A 329 -25.62 -15.35 -9.90
C GLU A 329 -25.63 -16.03 -8.53
N PRO A 330 -26.81 -16.16 -7.89
CA PRO A 330 -26.94 -16.91 -6.65
C PRO A 330 -26.66 -18.39 -6.88
N MET A 331 -26.05 -19.03 -5.88
CA MET A 331 -25.75 -20.45 -5.94
C MET A 331 -27.03 -21.30 -5.83
N ARG A 332 -27.18 -22.30 -6.70
CA ARG A 332 -28.36 -23.17 -6.69
C ARG A 332 -28.16 -24.37 -5.77
N LEU A 333 -28.97 -24.46 -4.72
CA LEU A 333 -28.89 -25.49 -3.70
C LEU A 333 -30.06 -26.48 -3.82
N PHE A 334 -29.78 -27.76 -3.68
CA PHE A 334 -30.80 -28.81 -3.54
C PHE A 334 -30.62 -29.54 -2.21
N LEU A 335 -31.73 -29.75 -1.50
CA LEU A 335 -31.74 -30.45 -0.22
C LEU A 335 -32.44 -31.81 -0.37
N LYS A 336 -31.68 -32.87 -0.11
CA LYS A 336 -32.20 -34.24 0.03
C LYS A 336 -32.27 -34.60 1.51
N THR A 337 -33.46 -34.90 2.02
CA THR A 337 -33.68 -35.29 3.41
C THR A 337 -34.24 -36.71 3.51
N GLU A 338 -33.68 -37.51 4.42
CA GLU A 338 -34.16 -38.85 4.76
C GLU A 338 -34.18 -38.98 6.28
N SER A 339 -35.37 -39.14 6.87
CA SER A 339 -35.54 -39.21 8.33
C SER A 339 -36.25 -40.49 8.72
N TYR A 340 -35.77 -41.17 9.75
CA TYR A 340 -36.36 -42.39 10.28
C TYR A 340 -36.55 -42.31 11.79
N ASN A 341 -37.66 -42.85 12.27
CA ASN A 341 -37.92 -43.08 13.68
C ASN A 341 -38.10 -44.59 13.92
N MET A 342 -37.17 -45.22 14.64
CA MET A 342 -37.20 -46.66 14.91
C MET A 342 -37.39 -47.51 13.64
N GLY A 343 -36.65 -47.17 12.58
CA GLY A 343 -36.71 -47.84 11.27
C GLY A 343 -37.92 -47.50 10.40
N LYS A 344 -38.89 -46.71 10.87
CA LYS A 344 -40.02 -46.22 10.08
C LYS A 344 -39.73 -44.83 9.53
N LEU A 345 -40.19 -44.54 8.31
CA LEU A 345 -40.05 -43.20 7.72
C LEU A 345 -40.70 -42.16 8.64
N TRP A 346 -39.92 -41.16 9.03
CA TRP A 346 -40.32 -40.04 9.87
C TRP A 346 -40.29 -38.75 9.05
N SER A 347 -41.08 -37.75 9.45
CA SER A 347 -41.32 -36.50 8.73
C SER A 347 -40.12 -35.97 7.92
N VAL A 348 -40.27 -35.94 6.60
CA VAL A 348 -39.29 -35.36 5.66
C VAL A 348 -39.32 -33.83 5.72
N GLU A 349 -40.49 -33.26 6.03
CA GLU A 349 -40.74 -31.81 6.00
C GLU A 349 -40.09 -31.06 7.16
N GLU A 350 -40.00 -31.65 8.37
CA GLU A 350 -39.45 -30.94 9.54
C GLU A 350 -37.98 -30.58 9.36
N LEU A 351 -37.13 -31.55 8.99
CA LEU A 351 -35.71 -31.28 8.73
C LEU A 351 -35.51 -30.38 7.52
N HIS A 352 -36.32 -30.58 6.48
CA HIS A 352 -36.28 -29.76 5.28
C HIS A 352 -36.55 -28.29 5.61
N ASN A 353 -37.61 -28.02 6.38
CA ASN A 353 -38.01 -26.67 6.77
C ASN A 353 -36.99 -26.01 7.71
N ILE A 354 -36.39 -26.76 8.65
CA ILE A 354 -35.35 -26.21 9.53
C ILE A 354 -34.16 -25.70 8.71
N LEU A 355 -33.70 -26.49 7.73
CA LEU A 355 -32.50 -26.14 6.98
C LEU A 355 -32.76 -25.03 5.95
N THR A 356 -33.86 -25.15 5.19
CA THR A 356 -34.27 -24.13 4.20
C THR A 356 -34.66 -22.80 4.82
N SER A 357 -35.23 -22.79 6.03
CA SER A 357 -35.54 -21.53 6.73
C SER A 357 -34.31 -20.84 7.32
N LYS A 358 -33.23 -21.59 7.59
CA LYS A 358 -32.00 -21.07 8.19
C LYS A 358 -30.92 -20.71 7.18
N ILE A 359 -30.94 -21.34 6.01
CA ILE A 359 -30.09 -20.97 4.87
C ILE A 359 -30.97 -20.21 3.89
N GLN A 360 -31.02 -18.89 4.10
CA GLN A 360 -31.72 -17.91 3.28
C GLN A 360 -30.80 -16.71 3.11
N GLY A 361 -30.80 -16.13 1.92
CA GLY A 361 -30.01 -14.95 1.59
C GLY A 361 -29.98 -14.72 0.08
N SER A 362 -29.49 -13.56 -0.35
CA SER A 362 -29.35 -13.23 -1.78
C SER A 362 -28.31 -14.11 -2.48
N GLU A 363 -27.39 -14.71 -1.73
CA GLU A 363 -26.29 -15.55 -2.18
C GLU A 363 -26.71 -16.93 -2.71
N CYS A 364 -27.93 -17.39 -2.42
CA CYS A 364 -28.37 -18.73 -2.80
C CYS A 364 -29.84 -18.81 -3.15
N THR A 365 -30.18 -19.84 -3.95
CA THR A 365 -31.56 -20.17 -4.33
C THR A 365 -31.79 -21.67 -4.17
N TRP A 366 -32.92 -22.04 -3.56
CA TRP A 366 -33.33 -23.44 -3.45
C TRP A 366 -34.00 -23.89 -4.75
N VAL A 367 -33.57 -25.02 -5.30
CA VAL A 367 -34.15 -25.65 -6.49
C VAL A 367 -34.91 -26.92 -6.13
N ASN A 368 -35.88 -27.32 -6.97
CA ASN A 368 -36.74 -28.48 -6.72
C ASN A 368 -36.18 -29.79 -7.30
N SER A 369 -35.12 -29.73 -8.10
CA SER A 369 -34.50 -30.88 -8.74
C SER A 369 -33.00 -30.90 -8.52
N GLU A 370 -32.45 -32.07 -8.20
CA GLU A 370 -31.00 -32.28 -8.10
C GLU A 370 -30.27 -31.93 -9.40
N ASN A 371 -30.92 -32.03 -10.56
CA ASN A 371 -30.33 -31.72 -11.86
C ASN A 371 -30.04 -30.23 -12.04
N GLU A 372 -30.84 -29.36 -11.43
CA GLU A 372 -30.72 -27.91 -11.51
C GLU A 372 -29.73 -27.35 -10.48
N ALA A 373 -29.35 -28.17 -9.51
CA ALA A 373 -28.49 -27.78 -8.40
C ALA A 373 -27.02 -27.67 -8.81
N GLU A 374 -26.28 -26.85 -8.07
CA GLU A 374 -24.83 -26.79 -8.09
C GLU A 374 -24.24 -27.46 -6.85
N ILE A 375 -24.93 -27.29 -5.72
CA ILE A 375 -24.62 -27.94 -4.45
C ILE A 375 -25.79 -28.83 -4.06
N VAL A 376 -25.48 -30.06 -3.66
CA VAL A 376 -26.43 -31.02 -3.08
C VAL A 376 -26.10 -31.15 -1.60
N ILE A 377 -27.06 -30.83 -0.75
CA ILE A 377 -27.01 -31.06 0.69
C ILE A 377 -27.83 -32.31 0.96
N GLN A 378 -27.20 -33.33 1.52
CA GLN A 378 -27.85 -34.57 1.95
C GLN A 378 -27.90 -34.58 3.47
N LEU A 379 -29.10 -34.67 4.03
CA LEU A 379 -29.32 -34.73 5.47
C LEU A 379 -30.04 -36.04 5.79
N TYR A 380 -29.42 -36.84 6.64
CA TYR A 380 -29.93 -38.14 7.06
C TYR A 380 -30.10 -38.17 8.57
N SER A 381 -31.23 -38.67 9.05
CA SER A 381 -31.42 -38.94 10.47
C SER A 381 -32.09 -40.28 10.72
N GLN A 382 -31.66 -40.97 11.77
CA GLN A 382 -32.31 -42.19 12.23
C GLN A 382 -32.24 -42.27 13.75
N THR A 383 -33.38 -42.52 14.39
CA THR A 383 -33.40 -42.92 15.80
C THR A 383 -33.42 -44.45 15.91
N GLN A 384 -32.71 -44.94 16.91
CA GLN A 384 -32.63 -46.33 17.29
C GLN A 384 -32.65 -46.45 18.81
N GLU A 385 -32.98 -47.62 19.31
CA GLU A 385 -32.89 -47.92 20.74
C GLU A 385 -31.45 -47.75 21.24
N ALA A 386 -31.29 -47.06 22.37
CA ALA A 386 -30.00 -46.91 23.03
C ALA A 386 -29.66 -48.14 23.88
N ALA A 387 -28.36 -48.42 24.05
CA ALA A 387 -27.91 -49.60 24.80
C ALA A 387 -28.39 -49.60 26.26
N GLU A 388 -28.57 -48.42 26.85
CA GLU A 388 -29.01 -48.23 28.23
C GLU A 388 -30.55 -48.22 28.39
N SER A 389 -31.30 -48.38 27.29
CA SER A 389 -32.77 -48.33 27.28
C SER A 389 -33.40 -49.41 28.16
N ASP A 390 -32.91 -50.65 28.08
CA ASP A 390 -33.41 -51.78 28.88
C ASP A 390 -33.28 -51.49 30.39
N TRP A 391 -32.11 -51.00 30.82
CA TRP A 391 -31.86 -50.66 32.21
C TRP A 391 -32.77 -49.52 32.70
N LEU A 392 -32.97 -48.49 31.88
CA LEU A 392 -33.86 -47.38 32.22
C LEU A 392 -35.33 -47.83 32.32
N PHE A 393 -35.72 -48.79 31.50
CA PHE A 393 -37.09 -49.31 31.51
C PHE A 393 -37.35 -50.10 32.79
N ASP A 394 -36.44 -51.00 33.15
CA ASP A 394 -36.56 -51.83 34.35
C ASP A 394 -36.58 -51.03 35.66
N ASN A 395 -35.85 -49.91 35.71
CA ASN A 395 -35.70 -49.11 36.93
C ASN A 395 -36.66 -47.91 37.02
N TYR A 396 -37.07 -47.34 35.88
CA TYR A 396 -37.81 -46.07 35.85
C TYR A 396 -38.99 -46.06 34.88
N SER A 397 -39.29 -47.17 34.19
CA SER A 397 -40.31 -47.23 33.13
C SER A 397 -40.09 -46.19 32.02
N LEU A 398 -38.82 -45.88 31.73
CA LEU A 398 -38.40 -44.97 30.67
C LEU A 398 -37.62 -45.73 29.61
N GLN A 399 -37.89 -45.45 28.34
CA GLN A 399 -37.14 -45.96 27.20
C GLN A 399 -36.28 -44.83 26.62
N LEU A 400 -35.10 -45.19 26.11
CA LEU A 400 -34.10 -44.26 25.59
C LEU A 400 -33.83 -44.52 24.12
N ALA A 401 -33.90 -43.47 23.31
CA ALA A 401 -33.55 -43.49 21.91
C ALA A 401 -32.30 -42.65 21.65
N ASN A 402 -31.38 -43.17 20.86
CA ASN A 402 -30.26 -42.42 20.29
C ASN A 402 -30.57 -42.06 18.84
N MET A 403 -30.25 -40.84 18.42
CA MET A 403 -30.32 -40.37 17.05
C MET A 403 -28.93 -40.28 16.42
N ILE A 404 -28.80 -40.91 15.25
CA ILE A 404 -27.73 -40.68 14.30
C ILE A 404 -28.17 -39.56 13.37
N LEU A 405 -27.44 -38.45 13.34
CA LEU A 405 -27.65 -37.34 12.40
C LEU A 405 -26.42 -37.21 11.51
N LYS A 406 -26.58 -37.27 10.19
CA LYS A 406 -25.49 -37.13 9.21
C LYS A 406 -25.81 -36.05 8.21
N ALA A 407 -24.81 -35.27 7.82
CA ALA A 407 -24.93 -34.38 6.68
C ALA A 407 -23.74 -34.51 5.75
N LYS A 408 -24.02 -34.43 4.46
CA LYS A 408 -23.03 -34.42 3.40
C LYS A 408 -23.32 -33.27 2.45
N VAL A 409 -22.30 -32.52 2.06
CA VAL A 409 -22.40 -31.43 1.08
C VAL A 409 -21.53 -31.78 -0.12
N ILE A 410 -22.12 -31.80 -1.30
CA ILE A 410 -21.47 -32.22 -2.54
C ILE A 410 -21.55 -31.09 -3.55
N ARG A 411 -20.42 -30.74 -4.16
CA ARG A 411 -20.36 -29.85 -5.31
C ARG A 411 -20.48 -30.64 -6.60
N LYS A 412 -21.44 -30.30 -7.46
CA LYS A 412 -21.69 -31.08 -8.70
C LYS A 412 -20.67 -30.84 -9.81
N SER A 413 -19.99 -29.69 -9.83
CA SER A 413 -19.04 -29.36 -10.92
C SER A 413 -17.85 -30.31 -10.99
N ASP A 414 -17.37 -30.78 -9.83
CA ASP A 414 -16.20 -31.64 -9.69
C ASP A 414 -16.46 -32.90 -8.83
N ALA A 415 -17.71 -33.12 -8.41
CA ALA A 415 -18.13 -34.17 -7.50
C ALA A 415 -17.38 -34.17 -6.15
N SER A 416 -16.82 -33.03 -5.75
CA SER A 416 -16.11 -32.89 -4.48
C SER A 416 -17.05 -32.94 -3.29
N GLU A 417 -16.62 -33.64 -2.24
CA GLU A 417 -17.28 -33.67 -0.93
C GLU A 417 -16.76 -32.50 -0.10
N LEU A 418 -17.57 -31.44 0.03
CA LEU A 418 -17.21 -30.23 0.79
C LEU A 418 -17.37 -30.41 2.30
N LEU A 419 -18.29 -31.29 2.70
CA LEU A 419 -18.60 -31.59 4.10
C LEU A 419 -19.10 -33.03 4.24
N ASN A 420 -18.70 -33.68 5.33
CA ASN A 420 -19.26 -34.96 5.78
C ASN A 420 -19.15 -35.06 7.30
N LEU A 421 -20.26 -34.88 7.99
CA LEU A 421 -20.34 -34.86 9.44
C LEU A 421 -21.38 -35.86 9.94
N GLN A 422 -21.12 -36.43 11.11
CA GLN A 422 -22.03 -37.33 11.81
C GLN A 422 -22.03 -37.07 13.31
N PHE A 423 -23.22 -37.00 13.90
CA PHE A 423 -23.47 -36.88 15.33
C PHE A 423 -24.25 -38.10 15.83
N ASN A 424 -23.89 -38.62 16.99
CA ASN A 424 -24.49 -39.80 17.63
C ASN A 424 -24.78 -39.56 19.13
N ASP A 425 -24.75 -38.30 19.57
CA ASP A 425 -24.89 -37.88 20.96
C ASP A 425 -26.23 -37.17 21.23
N ILE A 426 -27.23 -37.45 20.38
CA ILE A 426 -28.56 -36.86 20.46
C ILE A 426 -29.51 -37.90 21.01
N PHE A 427 -30.05 -37.64 22.20
CA PHE A 427 -30.93 -38.59 22.89
C PHE A 427 -32.33 -38.02 23.09
N GLY A 428 -33.30 -38.93 23.12
CA GLY A 428 -34.66 -38.65 23.57
C GLY A 428 -35.15 -39.77 24.48
N TYR A 429 -35.98 -39.44 25.46
CA TYR A 429 -36.47 -40.39 26.44
C TYR A 429 -37.99 -40.28 26.56
N SER A 430 -38.69 -41.38 26.75
CA SER A 430 -40.14 -41.35 26.96
C SER A 430 -40.62 -42.64 27.60
N ASN A 431 -41.92 -42.81 27.77
CA ASN A 431 -42.49 -44.07 28.23
C ASN A 431 -42.59 -45.14 27.12
N THR A 432 -42.31 -44.78 25.87
CA THR A 432 -42.22 -45.71 24.73
C THR A 432 -41.05 -45.33 23.80
N LEU A 433 -40.46 -46.30 23.10
CA LEU A 433 -39.32 -46.13 22.20
C LEU A 433 -39.66 -45.21 21.04
N GLU A 434 -40.86 -45.36 20.48
CA GLU A 434 -41.34 -44.51 19.39
C GLU A 434 -41.41 -43.04 19.84
N ARG A 435 -41.96 -42.77 21.02
CA ARG A 435 -42.02 -41.41 21.59
C ARG A 435 -40.65 -40.91 22.00
N ALA A 436 -39.79 -41.76 22.55
CA ALA A 436 -38.41 -41.42 22.88
C ALA A 436 -37.66 -40.96 21.63
N GLY A 437 -37.83 -41.67 20.51
CA GLY A 437 -37.30 -41.27 19.21
C GLY A 437 -37.87 -39.94 18.71
N MET A 438 -39.19 -39.71 18.83
CA MET A 438 -39.79 -38.40 18.50
C MET A 438 -39.21 -37.27 19.35
N GLN A 439 -39.02 -37.51 20.66
CA GLN A 439 -38.44 -36.51 21.56
C GLN A 439 -37.00 -36.15 21.20
N ALA A 440 -36.22 -37.09 20.65
CA ALA A 440 -34.85 -36.83 20.20
C ALA A 440 -34.82 -35.69 19.16
N TYR A 441 -35.77 -35.63 18.21
CA TYR A 441 -35.91 -34.56 17.20
C TYR A 441 -36.29 -33.19 17.79
N SER A 442 -36.78 -33.14 19.03
CA SER A 442 -37.14 -31.90 19.72
C SER A 442 -36.17 -31.52 20.85
N SER A 443 -35.19 -32.37 21.12
CA SER A 443 -34.25 -32.25 22.23
C SER A 443 -33.35 -31.02 22.12
N PHE A 444 -32.82 -30.57 23.26
CA PHE A 444 -31.81 -29.51 23.28
C PHE A 444 -30.55 -29.90 22.50
N ALA A 445 -30.09 -31.16 22.66
CA ALA A 445 -28.93 -31.69 21.95
C ALA A 445 -29.12 -31.64 20.42
N PHE A 446 -30.31 -32.02 19.92
CA PHE A 446 -30.63 -31.91 18.50
C PHE A 446 -30.54 -30.47 18.01
N LYS A 447 -31.12 -29.51 18.74
CA LYS A 447 -31.05 -28.08 18.37
C LYS A 447 -29.61 -27.57 18.33
N ALA A 448 -28.78 -27.98 19.29
CA ALA A 448 -27.36 -27.60 19.35
C ALA A 448 -26.57 -28.18 18.18
N ARG A 449 -26.70 -29.50 17.92
CA ARG A 449 -26.01 -30.16 16.79
C ARG A 449 -26.51 -29.67 15.43
N MET A 450 -27.78 -29.32 15.31
CA MET A 450 -28.31 -28.69 14.10
C MET A 450 -27.75 -27.29 13.87
N ALA A 451 -27.54 -26.50 14.93
CA ALA A 451 -26.91 -25.18 14.81
C ALA A 451 -25.44 -25.29 14.38
N GLU A 452 -24.69 -26.25 14.95
CA GLU A 452 -23.32 -26.57 14.53
C GLU A 452 -23.27 -27.02 13.07
N LEU A 453 -24.19 -27.91 12.67
CA LEU A 453 -24.32 -28.36 11.30
C LEU A 453 -24.58 -27.20 10.34
N LEU A 454 -25.53 -26.32 10.67
CA LEU A 454 -25.86 -25.16 9.85
C LEU A 454 -24.68 -24.21 9.69
N PHE A 455 -23.91 -24.00 10.76
CA PHE A 455 -22.69 -23.20 10.71
C PHE A 455 -21.67 -23.80 9.73
N GLU A 456 -21.38 -25.10 9.87
CA GLU A 456 -20.42 -25.79 8.99
C GLU A 456 -20.88 -25.80 7.52
N ILE A 457 -22.16 -26.08 7.28
CA ILE A 457 -22.73 -26.03 5.91
C ILE A 457 -22.55 -24.63 5.31
N LYS A 458 -22.93 -23.58 6.03
CA LYS A 458 -22.78 -22.20 5.54
C LYS A 458 -21.33 -21.84 5.28
N HIS A 459 -20.43 -22.20 6.20
CA HIS A 459 -19.01 -21.90 6.04
C HIS A 459 -18.39 -22.64 4.84
N LYS A 460 -18.76 -23.91 4.62
CA LYS A 460 -18.26 -24.69 3.46
C LYS A 460 -18.84 -24.24 2.12
N ILE A 461 -20.09 -23.76 2.09
CA ILE A 461 -20.73 -23.31 0.85
C ILE A 461 -20.31 -21.87 0.52
N PHE A 462 -20.33 -20.96 1.50
CA PHE A 462 -20.21 -19.53 1.26
C PHE A 462 -18.85 -18.90 1.60
N GLN A 463 -17.91 -19.66 2.15
CA GLN A 463 -16.54 -19.19 2.46
C GLN A 463 -16.51 -17.84 3.19
N TYR A 464 -17.28 -17.72 4.27
CA TYR A 464 -17.19 -16.57 5.19
C TYR A 464 -15.87 -16.53 5.94
#